data_AF-A0A4W5KIY1-F1
#
_entry.id   AF-A0A4W5KIY1-F1
#
_cell.length_a   1.000
_cell.length_b   1.000
_cell.length_c   1.000
_cell.angle_alpha   90.00
_cell.angle_beta   90.00
_cell.angle_gamma   90.00
#
_symmetry.space_group_name_H-M   'P 1'
#
loop_
_entity.id
_entity.type
_entity.pdbx_description
1 polymer ?
#
loop_
_entity_poly.entity_id
_entity_poly.type
_entity_poly.pdbx_seq_one_letter_code
_entity_poly.pdbx_strand_id
1 'polypeptide(L)'
;GLILVGVFSPFIFLILLPLFFFYLSLHQPLLPALPGYSSWRGLCGLSVPNTTSDLAGILGNPGLAEKFLLLYGTSQNIDVWVGAISEPPLPGGRVGPLLACLLAKQFRALRDGDRFWWEREAVFTSTQRAQLHTVSLSRIICDNTHITRVPSDPFSLTVSPEDMLACSHPLIPHLNLSAWKEPDTDPSCGPVPRLQSGFSLLCDSVIYYQCGPGYQLIGSSSVTCDPNSYQWSPAPPTCHGKVCVCVCVCVCVCVCVCVCVCVCVCVCVCVCVCVCVCVCVCVCVR
;
A
#
# COMPACT_ATOMS: atom_id res chain seq x y z
N GLY A 1 39.27 18.80 10.08
CA GLY A 1 38.08 17.94 9.96
C GLY A 1 38.48 16.66 9.26
N LEU A 2 38.81 15.63 10.04
CA LEU A 2 38.96 14.27 9.53
C LEU A 2 37.55 13.66 9.47
N ILE A 3 37.06 13.39 8.26
CA ILE A 3 35.93 12.49 8.09
C ILE A 3 36.51 11.08 8.29
N LEU A 4 36.31 10.51 9.48
CA LEU A 4 36.48 9.09 9.70
C LEU A 4 35.45 8.37 8.82
N VAL A 5 35.90 7.83 7.69
CA VAL A 5 35.19 6.76 6.99
C VAL A 5 35.32 5.52 7.85
N GLY A 6 34.44 5.42 8.85
CA GLY A 6 34.28 4.22 9.65
C GLY A 6 33.65 3.14 8.78
N VAL A 7 34.46 2.15 8.41
CA VAL A 7 34.02 0.86 7.87
C VAL A 7 33.18 0.17 8.96
N PHE A 8 31.89 0.49 9.02
CA PHE A 8 30.95 -0.24 9.85
C PHE A 8 30.60 -1.55 9.13
N SER A 9 31.11 -2.66 9.70
CA SER A 9 30.84 -4.01 9.22
C SER A 9 29.32 -4.26 9.08
N PRO A 10 28.84 -4.86 7.98
CA PRO A 10 27.41 -5.19 7.78
C PRO A 10 26.84 -6.13 8.87
N PHE A 11 27.71 -6.81 9.64
CA PHE A 11 27.33 -7.61 10.80
C PHE A 11 26.78 -6.79 11.98
N ILE A 12 27.25 -5.55 12.16
CA ILE A 12 26.76 -4.68 13.25
C ILE A 12 25.34 -4.17 12.91
N PHE A 13 25.07 -3.91 11.63
CA PHE A 13 23.75 -3.49 11.16
C PHE A 13 22.69 -4.60 11.31
N LEU A 14 23.06 -5.86 11.06
CA LEU A 14 22.14 -7.01 11.20
C LEU A 14 21.75 -7.32 12.66
N ILE A 15 22.62 -7.01 13.62
CA ILE A 15 22.37 -7.24 15.06
C ILE A 15 21.67 -6.03 15.69
N LEU A 16 22.01 -4.81 15.27
CA LEU A 16 21.44 -3.59 15.85
C LEU A 16 20.06 -3.22 15.29
N LEU A 17 19.69 -3.60 14.06
CA LEU A 17 18.34 -3.34 13.53
C LEU A 17 17.21 -3.99 14.35
N PRO A 18 17.26 -5.31 14.66
CA PRO A 18 16.22 -5.93 15.48
C PRO A 18 16.22 -5.38 16.91
N LEU A 19 17.39 -5.05 17.47
CA LEU A 19 17.49 -4.40 18.78
C LEU A 19 16.89 -2.98 18.76
N PHE A 20 17.09 -2.22 17.68
CA PHE A 20 16.52 -0.88 17.51
C PHE A 20 15.02 -0.91 17.25
N PHE A 21 14.51 -1.85 16.46
CA PHE A 21 13.07 -2.08 16.28
C PHE A 21 12.40 -2.57 17.56
N PHE A 22 13.05 -3.44 18.31
CA PHE A 22 12.60 -3.88 19.62
C PHE A 22 12.60 -2.72 20.62
N TYR A 23 13.66 -1.90 20.62
CA TYR A 23 13.78 -0.69 21.44
C TYR A 23 12.73 0.37 21.08
N LEU A 24 12.46 0.63 19.80
CA LEU A 24 11.37 1.49 19.35
C LEU A 24 10.00 0.93 19.75
N SER A 25 9.79 -0.37 19.57
CA SER A 25 8.55 -1.06 19.98
C SER A 25 8.38 -1.13 21.50
N LEU A 26 9.45 -0.94 22.28
CA LEU A 26 9.43 -0.76 23.73
C LEU A 26 9.13 0.70 24.11
N HIS A 27 9.78 1.65 23.45
CA HIS A 27 9.68 3.07 23.82
C HIS A 27 8.38 3.74 23.35
N GLN A 28 7.84 3.29 22.22
CA GLN A 28 6.60 3.82 21.66
C GLN A 28 5.36 3.55 22.55
N PRO A 29 5.20 2.36 23.16
CA PRO A 29 4.21 2.15 24.21
C PRO A 29 4.54 2.77 25.57
N LEU A 30 5.82 3.12 25.81
CA LEU A 30 6.27 3.84 27.02
C LEU A 30 5.90 5.34 27.00
N LEU A 31 5.35 5.87 25.89
CA LEU A 31 4.71 7.17 25.90
C LEU A 31 3.54 7.13 26.91
N PRO A 32 3.34 8.14 27.78
CA PRO A 32 2.45 8.06 28.95
C PRO A 32 0.95 7.75 28.72
N ALA A 33 0.53 7.42 27.49
CA ALA A 33 -0.85 7.25 27.08
C ALA A 33 -1.33 5.78 26.98
N LEU A 34 -0.44 4.78 27.08
CA LEU A 34 -0.84 3.38 26.95
C LEU A 34 -0.84 2.66 28.31
N PRO A 35 -1.99 2.12 28.75
CA PRO A 35 -2.03 1.29 29.94
C PRO A 35 -1.09 0.08 29.84
N GLY A 36 -0.59 -0.39 30.97
CA GLY A 36 0.26 -1.59 31.01
C GLY A 36 -0.48 -2.88 30.64
N TYR A 37 0.29 -3.94 30.39
CA TYR A 37 -0.15 -5.28 29.99
C TYR A 37 -1.38 -5.80 30.76
N SER A 38 -1.38 -5.65 32.08
CA SER A 38 -2.47 -6.12 32.95
C SER A 38 -3.80 -5.45 32.65
N SER A 39 -3.80 -4.16 32.30
CA SER A 39 -5.02 -3.41 31.95
C SER A 39 -5.61 -3.90 30.63
N TRP A 40 -4.76 -4.20 29.64
CA TRP A 40 -5.19 -4.74 28.36
C TRP A 40 -5.72 -6.17 28.47
N ARG A 41 -5.14 -6.99 29.36
CA ARG A 41 -5.72 -8.30 29.69
C ARG A 41 -7.11 -8.17 30.31
N GLY A 42 -7.30 -7.22 31.22
CA GLY A 42 -8.61 -6.88 31.77
C GLY A 42 -9.62 -6.47 30.68
N LEU A 43 -9.24 -5.59 29.75
CA LEU A 43 -10.08 -5.17 28.61
C LEU A 43 -10.50 -6.34 27.72
N CYS A 44 -9.65 -7.36 27.60
CA CYS A 44 -9.91 -8.57 26.85
C CYS A 44 -10.63 -9.67 27.66
N GLY A 45 -10.99 -9.43 28.93
CA GLY A 45 -11.62 -10.42 29.80
C GLY A 45 -10.71 -11.60 30.15
N LEU A 46 -9.40 -11.42 30.06
CA LEU A 46 -8.40 -12.43 30.36
C LEU A 46 -7.95 -12.34 31.83
N SER A 47 -7.38 -13.44 32.35
CA SER A 47 -6.79 -13.47 33.69
C SER A 47 -5.69 -12.42 33.85
N VAL A 48 -5.75 -11.63 34.92
CA VAL A 48 -4.76 -10.60 35.22
C VAL A 48 -3.77 -11.14 36.27
N PRO A 49 -2.46 -11.20 35.96
CA PRO A 49 -1.49 -11.74 36.91
C PRO A 49 -1.23 -10.77 38.06
N ASN A 50 -1.39 -11.23 39.30
CA ASN A 50 -1.03 -10.46 40.50
C ASN A 50 0.25 -10.97 41.15
N THR A 51 0.61 -12.23 40.89
CA THR A 51 1.83 -12.86 41.41
C THR A 51 2.74 -13.36 40.29
N THR A 52 4.00 -13.66 40.63
CA THR A 52 4.95 -14.30 39.71
C THR A 52 4.44 -15.64 39.18
N SER A 53 3.73 -16.40 40.02
CA SER A 53 3.19 -17.70 39.65
C SER A 53 2.04 -17.57 38.64
N ASP A 54 1.17 -16.56 38.80
CA ASP A 54 0.12 -16.28 37.82
C ASP A 54 0.72 -15.90 36.47
N LEU A 55 1.74 -15.03 36.49
CA LEU A 55 2.44 -14.61 35.28
C LEU A 55 3.13 -15.80 34.60
N ALA A 56 3.78 -16.66 35.38
CA ALA A 56 4.40 -17.90 34.88
C ALA A 56 3.37 -18.83 34.23
N GLY A 57 2.18 -18.96 34.82
CA GLY A 57 1.08 -19.75 34.27
C GLY A 57 0.56 -19.20 32.95
N ILE A 58 0.42 -17.87 32.84
CA ILE A 58 -0.03 -17.20 31.60
C ILE A 58 1.01 -17.35 30.48
N LEU A 59 2.30 -17.13 30.79
CA LEU A 59 3.38 -17.21 29.81
C LEU A 59 3.77 -18.67 29.49
N GLY A 60 3.35 -19.64 30.30
CA GLY A 60 3.82 -21.02 30.22
C GLY A 60 5.34 -21.17 30.44
N ASN A 61 5.97 -20.16 31.05
CA ASN A 61 7.42 -20.09 31.21
C ASN A 61 7.80 -19.37 32.52
N PRO A 62 8.15 -20.11 33.58
CA PRO A 62 8.46 -19.52 34.89
C PRO A 62 9.73 -18.66 34.86
N GLY A 63 10.77 -19.09 34.14
CA GLY A 63 12.01 -18.32 34.05
C GLY A 63 11.85 -16.99 33.30
N LEU A 64 10.91 -16.91 32.35
CA LEU A 64 10.56 -15.64 31.70
C LEU A 64 9.80 -14.71 32.65
N ALA A 65 8.85 -15.25 33.41
CA ALA A 65 8.08 -14.48 34.39
C ALA A 65 8.98 -13.86 35.48
N GLU A 66 9.97 -14.60 35.96
CA GLU A 66 10.97 -14.07 36.91
C GLU A 66 11.76 -12.89 36.32
N LYS A 67 12.21 -13.01 35.06
CA LYS A 67 12.93 -11.91 34.37
C LYS A 67 12.05 -10.68 34.18
N PHE A 68 10.77 -10.86 33.90
CA PHE A 68 9.82 -9.74 33.78
C PHE A 68 9.66 -9.00 35.10
N LEU A 69 9.50 -9.70 36.22
CA LEU A 69 9.39 -9.03 37.51
C LEU A 69 10.72 -8.42 37.98
N LEU A 70 11.86 -9.02 37.61
CA LEU A 70 13.16 -8.43 37.88
C LEU A 70 13.35 -7.08 37.15
N LEU A 71 12.82 -6.96 35.93
CA LEU A 71 12.96 -5.74 35.11
C LEU A 71 11.87 -4.69 35.39
N TYR A 72 10.61 -5.10 35.48
CA TYR A 72 9.45 -4.20 35.59
C TYR A 72 8.97 -4.01 37.04
N GLY A 73 9.47 -4.81 37.98
CA GLY A 73 9.05 -4.83 39.38
C GLY A 73 7.68 -5.49 39.60
N THR A 74 6.68 -5.08 38.82
CA THR A 74 5.30 -5.58 38.91
C THR A 74 4.76 -5.96 37.54
N SER A 75 3.77 -6.86 37.52
CA SER A 75 3.10 -7.28 36.28
C SER A 75 2.24 -6.18 35.64
N GLN A 76 1.90 -5.14 36.41
CA GLN A 76 1.13 -3.99 35.94
C GLN A 76 1.98 -3.03 35.12
N ASN A 77 3.29 -2.97 35.39
CA ASN A 77 4.24 -2.10 34.70
C ASN A 77 4.79 -2.68 33.40
N ILE A 78 4.50 -3.96 33.11
CA ILE A 78 4.95 -4.60 31.87
C ILE A 78 4.31 -3.89 30.67
N ASP A 79 5.13 -3.49 29.71
CA ASP A 79 4.66 -2.92 28.44
C ASP A 79 3.74 -3.89 27.70
N VAL A 80 2.63 -3.37 27.16
CA VAL A 80 1.63 -4.20 26.47
C VAL A 80 2.25 -5.00 25.33
N TRP A 81 3.17 -4.42 24.57
CA TRP A 81 3.83 -5.11 23.46
C TRP A 81 4.64 -6.32 23.95
N VAL A 82 5.52 -6.10 24.93
CA VAL A 82 6.40 -7.13 25.50
C VAL A 82 5.61 -8.25 26.15
N GLY A 83 4.59 -7.91 26.94
CA GLY A 83 3.71 -8.89 27.55
C GLY A 83 2.95 -9.70 26.51
N ALA A 84 2.35 -9.04 25.51
CA ALA A 84 1.50 -9.69 24.52
C ALA A 84 2.26 -10.64 23.57
N ILE A 85 3.47 -10.28 23.12
CA ILE A 85 4.28 -11.15 22.25
C ILE A 85 4.90 -12.34 23.00
N SER A 86 4.95 -12.26 24.33
CA SER A 86 5.53 -13.30 25.19
C SER A 86 4.51 -14.37 25.59
N GLU A 87 3.23 -14.14 25.33
CA GLU A 87 2.19 -15.15 25.52
C GLU A 87 2.33 -16.28 24.49
N PRO A 88 2.11 -17.55 24.89
CA PRO A 88 2.15 -18.66 23.97
C PRO A 88 1.06 -18.53 22.91
N PRO A 89 1.35 -18.89 21.64
CA PRO A 89 0.38 -18.76 20.56
C PRO A 89 -0.82 -19.67 20.74
N LEU A 90 -2.00 -19.20 20.31
CA LEU A 90 -3.20 -20.02 20.25
C LEU A 90 -3.05 -21.16 19.22
N PRO A 91 -3.77 -22.30 19.37
CA PRO A 91 -3.75 -23.39 18.39
C PRO A 91 -4.11 -22.90 16.98
N GLY A 92 -3.24 -23.19 16.00
CA GLY A 92 -3.39 -22.71 14.61
C GLY A 92 -3.08 -21.23 14.39
N GLY A 93 -2.80 -20.47 15.46
CA GLY A 93 -2.41 -19.06 15.40
C GLY A 93 -0.90 -18.84 15.51
N ARG A 94 -0.50 -17.58 15.34
CA ARG A 94 0.90 -17.12 15.53
C ARG A 94 1.06 -16.17 16.72
N VAL A 95 -0.04 -15.84 17.38
CA VAL A 95 -0.08 -14.85 18.46
C VAL A 95 -0.85 -15.41 19.65
N GLY A 96 -0.50 -14.94 20.85
CA GLY A 96 -1.16 -15.36 22.08
C GLY A 96 -2.55 -14.73 22.29
N PRO A 97 -3.26 -15.14 23.35
CA PRO A 97 -4.62 -14.70 23.65
C PRO A 97 -4.82 -13.18 23.67
N LEU A 98 -3.94 -12.43 24.31
CA LEU A 98 -4.08 -10.97 24.40
C LEU A 98 -3.96 -10.32 23.02
N LEU A 99 -2.89 -10.63 22.29
CA LEU A 99 -2.66 -10.04 20.98
C LEU A 99 -3.75 -10.47 19.97
N ALA A 100 -4.23 -11.70 20.05
CA ALA A 100 -5.37 -12.18 19.26
C ALA A 100 -6.63 -11.34 19.53
N CYS A 101 -6.95 -11.06 20.80
CA CYS A 101 -8.08 -10.20 21.17
C CYS A 101 -7.94 -8.77 20.63
N LEU A 102 -6.77 -8.14 20.81
CA LEU A 102 -6.52 -6.77 20.37
C LEU A 102 -6.60 -6.65 18.83
N LEU A 103 -5.94 -7.57 18.11
CA LEU A 103 -6.00 -7.62 16.65
C LEU A 103 -7.43 -7.89 16.18
N ALA A 104 -8.14 -8.86 16.76
CA ALA A 104 -9.51 -9.17 16.37
C ALA A 104 -10.47 -7.99 16.57
N LYS A 105 -10.33 -7.25 17.69
CA LYS A 105 -11.11 -6.02 17.93
C LYS A 105 -10.80 -4.97 16.85
N GLN A 106 -9.53 -4.74 16.53
CA GLN A 106 -9.12 -3.74 15.54
C GLN A 106 -9.57 -4.13 14.11
N PHE A 107 -9.32 -5.36 13.67
CA PHE A 107 -9.73 -5.83 12.35
C PHE A 107 -11.25 -5.86 12.19
N ARG A 108 -11.99 -6.25 13.24
CA ARG A 108 -13.46 -6.19 13.24
C ARG A 108 -13.96 -4.76 13.13
N ALA A 109 -13.40 -3.83 13.91
CA ALA A 109 -13.78 -2.42 13.84
C ALA A 109 -13.54 -1.82 12.44
N LEU A 110 -12.40 -2.13 11.82
CA LEU A 110 -12.09 -1.71 10.45
C LEU A 110 -13.08 -2.30 9.45
N ARG A 111 -13.37 -3.60 9.53
CA ARG A 111 -14.31 -4.28 8.65
C ARG A 111 -15.74 -3.75 8.78
N ASP A 112 -16.26 -3.73 10.01
CA ASP A 112 -17.66 -3.40 10.29
C ASP A 112 -17.92 -1.89 10.13
N GLY A 113 -16.91 -1.06 10.41
CA GLY A 113 -16.94 0.39 10.25
C GLY A 113 -16.70 0.88 8.83
N ASP A 114 -16.22 0.02 7.93
CA ASP A 114 -16.01 0.37 6.53
C ASP A 114 -17.34 0.32 5.74
N ARG A 115 -17.77 1.49 5.28
CA ARG A 115 -18.93 1.64 4.39
C ARG A 115 -18.71 0.93 3.06
N PHE A 116 -17.47 0.81 2.62
CA PHE A 116 -17.07 0.21 1.35
C PHE A 116 -16.47 -1.18 1.51
N TRP A 117 -16.70 -1.84 2.65
CA TRP A 117 -16.30 -3.23 2.84
C TRP A 117 -16.85 -4.08 1.69
N TRP A 118 -15.98 -4.78 0.98
CA TRP A 118 -16.29 -5.39 -0.32
C TRP A 118 -17.39 -6.47 -0.26
N GLU A 119 -17.63 -7.11 0.89
CA GLU A 119 -18.72 -8.08 1.05
C GLU A 119 -20.08 -7.42 1.35
N ARG A 120 -20.09 -6.13 1.72
CA ARG A 120 -21.31 -5.39 2.04
C ARG A 120 -22.21 -5.29 0.81
N GLU A 121 -23.51 -5.38 1.04
CA GLU A 121 -24.51 -5.18 -0.01
C GLU A 121 -24.36 -3.81 -0.68
N ALA A 122 -24.71 -3.74 -1.97
CA ALA A 122 -24.57 -2.57 -2.84
C ALA A 122 -23.15 -2.08 -3.16
N VAL A 123 -22.09 -2.61 -2.53
CA VAL A 123 -20.70 -2.28 -2.94
C VAL A 123 -20.33 -2.99 -4.23
N PHE A 124 -20.58 -4.30 -4.30
CA PHE A 124 -20.41 -5.12 -5.49
C PHE A 124 -21.65 -5.99 -5.72
N THR A 125 -21.96 -6.25 -6.99
CA THR A 125 -23.00 -7.21 -7.36
C THR A 125 -22.63 -8.61 -6.90
N SER A 126 -23.59 -9.53 -6.86
CA SER A 126 -23.32 -10.94 -6.51
C SER A 126 -22.36 -11.61 -7.50
N THR A 127 -22.44 -11.27 -8.78
CA THR A 127 -21.54 -11.80 -9.83
C THR A 127 -20.13 -11.25 -9.68
N GLN A 128 -19.97 -9.96 -9.35
CA GLN A 128 -18.68 -9.35 -9.05
C GLN A 128 -18.05 -9.96 -7.80
N ARG A 129 -18.82 -10.11 -6.71
CA ARG A 129 -18.33 -10.78 -5.48
C ARG A 129 -17.86 -12.20 -5.73
N ALA A 130 -18.61 -12.98 -6.51
CA ALA A 130 -18.20 -14.34 -6.87
C ALA A 130 -16.83 -14.38 -7.56
N GLN A 131 -16.50 -13.37 -8.37
CA GLN A 131 -15.17 -13.24 -8.99
C GLN A 131 -14.11 -12.75 -8.01
N LEU A 132 -14.43 -11.84 -7.08
CA LEU A 132 -13.48 -11.39 -6.06
C LEU A 132 -13.07 -12.51 -5.10
N HIS A 133 -13.96 -13.46 -4.79
CA HIS A 133 -13.64 -14.61 -3.95
C HIS A 133 -12.59 -15.56 -4.55
N THR A 134 -12.31 -15.49 -5.85
CA THR A 134 -11.33 -16.37 -6.51
C THR A 134 -9.92 -15.77 -6.55
N VAL A 135 -9.76 -14.49 -6.19
CA VAL A 135 -8.48 -13.79 -6.24
C VAL A 135 -7.50 -14.34 -5.21
N SER A 136 -6.24 -14.49 -5.61
CA SER A 136 -5.13 -14.86 -4.72
C SER A 136 -3.94 -13.93 -4.90
N LEU A 137 -3.13 -13.76 -3.84
CA LEU A 137 -1.88 -13.00 -3.95
C LEU A 137 -0.92 -13.63 -4.97
N SER A 138 -0.93 -14.95 -5.08
CA SER A 138 -0.17 -15.68 -6.11
C SER A 138 -0.56 -15.26 -7.53
N ARG A 139 -1.86 -15.09 -7.81
CA ARG A 139 -2.32 -14.56 -9.10
C ARG A 139 -1.84 -13.13 -9.34
N ILE A 140 -1.92 -12.26 -8.33
CA ILE A 140 -1.45 -10.87 -8.43
C ILE A 140 0.03 -10.83 -8.80
N ILE A 141 0.86 -11.68 -8.18
CA ILE A 141 2.28 -11.80 -8.49
C ILE A 141 2.47 -12.24 -9.95
N CYS A 142 1.76 -13.27 -10.39
CA CYS A 142 1.85 -13.77 -11.77
C CYS A 142 1.42 -12.73 -12.82
N ASP A 143 0.42 -11.87 -12.55
CA ASP A 143 -0.04 -10.86 -13.52
C ASP A 143 0.87 -9.61 -13.59
N ASN A 144 1.61 -9.31 -12.52
CA ASN A 144 2.36 -8.06 -12.40
C ASN A 144 3.88 -8.23 -12.35
N THR A 145 4.39 -9.45 -12.52
CA THR A 145 5.83 -9.75 -12.49
C THR A 145 6.22 -10.75 -13.57
N HIS A 146 7.52 -10.98 -13.73
CA HIS A 146 8.04 -12.04 -14.60
C HIS A 146 8.20 -13.40 -13.90
N ILE A 147 7.66 -13.56 -12.68
CA ILE A 147 7.68 -14.81 -11.94
C ILE A 147 6.68 -15.78 -12.58
N THR A 148 7.14 -16.98 -12.93
CA THR A 148 6.34 -17.99 -13.67
C THR A 148 5.81 -19.12 -12.81
N ARG A 149 6.34 -19.28 -11.59
CA ARG A 149 5.93 -20.33 -10.64
C ARG A 149 5.70 -19.71 -9.27
N VAL A 150 4.58 -20.06 -8.65
CA VAL A 150 4.14 -19.54 -7.36
C VAL A 150 3.42 -20.64 -6.57
N PRO A 151 3.44 -20.63 -5.22
CA PRO A 151 2.62 -21.53 -4.42
C PRO A 151 1.12 -21.21 -4.59
N SER A 152 0.25 -22.19 -4.37
CA SER A 152 -1.21 -21.95 -4.34
C SER A 152 -1.62 -21.06 -3.17
N ASP A 153 -1.07 -21.30 -1.99
CA ASP A 153 -1.20 -20.46 -0.80
C ASP A 153 0.18 -19.84 -0.44
N PRO A 154 0.39 -18.54 -0.71
CA PRO A 154 1.66 -17.88 -0.46
C PRO A 154 1.92 -17.57 1.04
N PHE A 155 0.96 -17.81 1.93
CA PHE A 155 1.14 -17.62 3.37
C PHE A 155 1.59 -18.89 4.10
N SER A 156 1.43 -20.05 3.45
CA SER A 156 1.93 -21.34 3.95
C SER A 156 3.39 -21.55 3.59
N LEU A 157 4.10 -22.33 4.42
CA LEU A 157 5.50 -22.65 4.17
C LEU A 157 5.60 -23.53 2.91
N THR A 158 6.27 -23.00 1.88
CA THR A 158 6.65 -23.77 0.69
C THR A 158 7.98 -24.46 0.98
N VAL A 159 7.99 -25.79 1.05
CA VAL A 159 9.18 -26.57 1.47
C VAL A 159 10.02 -26.97 0.27
N SER A 160 9.36 -27.34 -0.83
CA SER A 160 10.02 -27.82 -2.03
C SER A 160 9.65 -26.98 -3.27
N PRO A 161 10.53 -26.92 -4.29
CA PRO A 161 10.19 -26.30 -5.57
C PRO A 161 9.02 -26.98 -6.30
N GLU A 162 8.72 -28.25 -5.95
CA GLU A 162 7.62 -29.03 -6.52
C GLU A 162 6.25 -28.54 -6.03
N ASP A 163 6.21 -27.94 -4.83
CA ASP A 163 5.01 -27.30 -4.27
C ASP A 163 4.62 -26.02 -5.01
N MET A 164 5.51 -25.50 -5.88
CA MET A 164 5.22 -24.34 -6.71
C MET A 164 4.50 -24.74 -8.00
N LEU A 165 3.39 -24.08 -8.27
CA LEU A 165 2.58 -24.28 -9.45
C LEU A 165 2.93 -23.25 -10.52
N ALA A 166 2.80 -23.64 -11.79
CA ALA A 166 2.92 -22.68 -12.88
C ALA A 166 1.78 -21.65 -12.81
N CYS A 167 2.03 -20.41 -13.23
CA CYS A 167 1.00 -19.36 -13.27
C CYS A 167 -0.20 -19.66 -14.19
N SER A 168 -0.09 -20.65 -15.07
CA SER A 168 -1.19 -21.15 -15.91
C SER A 168 -2.02 -22.26 -15.24
N HIS A 169 -1.67 -22.67 -14.02
CA HIS A 169 -2.33 -23.77 -13.33
C HIS A 169 -3.76 -23.39 -12.91
N PRO A 170 -4.76 -24.30 -12.98
CA PRO A 170 -6.15 -24.00 -12.64
C PRO A 170 -6.40 -23.52 -11.20
N LEU A 171 -5.52 -23.88 -10.27
CA LEU A 171 -5.55 -23.41 -8.88
C LEU A 171 -5.11 -21.94 -8.73
N ILE A 172 -4.62 -21.30 -9.79
CA ILE A 172 -4.23 -19.88 -9.83
C ILE A 172 -5.08 -19.19 -10.92
N PRO A 173 -6.41 -19.13 -10.74
CA PRO A 173 -7.32 -18.63 -11.76
C PRO A 173 -7.10 -17.13 -12.02
N HIS A 174 -7.36 -16.70 -13.25
CA HIS A 174 -7.42 -15.28 -13.60
C HIS A 174 -8.72 -14.65 -13.09
N LEU A 175 -8.63 -13.39 -12.65
CA LEU A 175 -9.80 -12.60 -12.31
C LEU A 175 -10.59 -12.28 -13.58
N ASN A 176 -11.85 -12.70 -13.65
CA ASN A 176 -12.72 -12.39 -14.78
C ASN A 176 -13.43 -11.05 -14.55
N LEU A 177 -13.04 -10.03 -15.34
CA LEU A 177 -13.59 -8.68 -15.26
C LEU A 177 -14.88 -8.47 -16.07
N SER A 178 -15.42 -9.51 -16.72
CA SER A 178 -16.67 -9.38 -17.51
C SER A 178 -17.86 -8.88 -16.68
N ALA A 179 -17.91 -9.16 -15.37
CA ALA A 179 -18.95 -8.68 -14.47
C ALA A 179 -18.89 -7.16 -14.17
N TRP A 180 -17.79 -6.50 -14.56
CA TRP A 180 -17.65 -5.04 -14.53
C TRP A 180 -17.93 -4.39 -15.89
N LYS A 181 -18.25 -5.19 -16.91
CA LYS A 181 -18.62 -4.64 -18.21
C LYS A 181 -19.95 -3.90 -18.06
N GLU A 182 -19.90 -2.60 -18.29
CA GLU A 182 -21.10 -1.76 -18.35
C GLU A 182 -21.98 -2.13 -19.56
N PRO A 183 -23.30 -1.96 -19.44
CA PRO A 183 -24.22 -2.20 -20.54
C PRO A 183 -23.94 -1.22 -21.69
N ASP A 184 -23.91 -1.76 -22.91
CA ASP A 184 -23.72 -0.98 -24.14
C ASP A 184 -25.04 -0.32 -24.62
N THR A 185 -26.17 -0.61 -23.95
CA THR A 185 -27.51 -0.14 -24.29
C THR A 185 -28.30 0.23 -23.04
N ASP A 186 -28.99 1.36 -23.07
CA ASP A 186 -30.03 1.75 -22.11
C ASP A 186 -31.39 1.13 -22.53
N PRO A 187 -32.23 0.66 -21.57
CA PRO A 187 -33.53 0.07 -21.88
C PRO A 187 -34.52 1.02 -22.59
N SER A 188 -34.37 2.33 -22.41
CA SER A 188 -35.31 3.35 -22.89
C SER A 188 -34.80 4.08 -24.13
N CYS A 189 -33.53 4.50 -24.13
CA CYS A 189 -32.92 5.30 -25.20
C CYS A 189 -32.02 4.50 -26.17
N GLY A 190 -31.83 3.19 -25.94
CA GLY A 190 -31.07 2.32 -26.84
C GLY A 190 -29.55 2.46 -26.68
N PRO A 191 -28.76 2.39 -27.77
CA PRO A 191 -27.30 2.28 -27.67
C PRO A 191 -26.66 3.51 -27.00
N VAL A 192 -25.71 3.25 -26.11
CA VAL A 192 -24.93 4.28 -25.40
C VAL A 192 -23.89 4.86 -26.36
N PRO A 193 -23.92 6.17 -26.68
CA PRO A 193 -22.94 6.78 -27.56
C PRO A 193 -21.54 6.74 -26.93
N ARG A 194 -20.59 6.10 -27.61
CA ARG A 194 -19.19 5.99 -27.18
C ARG A 194 -18.35 7.13 -27.76
N LEU A 195 -17.43 7.65 -26.94
CA LEU A 195 -16.48 8.67 -27.37
C LEU A 195 -15.26 8.05 -28.05
N GLN A 196 -14.83 8.62 -29.17
CA GLN A 196 -13.49 8.37 -29.70
C GLN A 196 -12.46 9.08 -28.80
N SER A 197 -11.39 8.39 -28.42
CA SER A 197 -10.34 8.91 -27.53
C SER A 197 -10.84 9.35 -26.14
N GLY A 198 -11.88 8.70 -25.62
CA GLY A 198 -12.44 8.95 -24.30
C GLY A 198 -13.22 7.76 -23.74
N PHE A 199 -13.86 7.99 -22.61
CA PHE A 199 -14.64 7.02 -21.83
C PHE A 199 -16.07 7.54 -21.66
N SER A 200 -17.02 6.62 -21.63
CA SER A 200 -18.43 6.89 -21.33
C SER A 200 -18.88 5.94 -20.23
N LEU A 201 -19.52 6.49 -19.20
CA LEU A 201 -20.02 5.77 -18.02
C LEU A 201 -21.53 5.94 -17.93
N LEU A 202 -22.31 4.85 -18.02
CA LEU A 202 -23.76 4.90 -17.82
C LEU A 202 -24.08 4.73 -16.32
N CYS A 203 -24.79 5.70 -15.74
CA CYS A 203 -25.35 5.62 -14.39
C CYS A 203 -26.84 5.92 -14.47
N ASP A 204 -27.67 4.91 -14.21
CA ASP A 204 -29.12 4.94 -14.37
C ASP A 204 -29.50 5.38 -15.80
N SER A 205 -29.99 6.60 -15.97
CA SER A 205 -30.37 7.17 -17.27
C SER A 205 -29.49 8.37 -17.69
N VAL A 206 -28.31 8.50 -17.08
CA VAL A 206 -27.34 9.56 -17.35
C VAL A 206 -26.00 8.95 -17.76
N ILE A 207 -25.48 9.39 -18.90
CA ILE A 207 -24.15 9.03 -19.37
C ILE A 207 -23.18 10.15 -19.04
N TYR A 208 -22.08 9.82 -18.37
CA TYR A 208 -20.97 10.72 -18.10
C TYR A 208 -19.84 10.49 -19.10
N TYR A 209 -19.23 11.58 -19.56
CA TYR A 209 -18.17 11.55 -20.56
C TYR A 209 -16.86 12.11 -20.02
N GLN A 210 -15.76 11.42 -20.32
CA GLN A 210 -14.42 11.88 -19.98
C GLN A 210 -13.45 11.61 -21.12
N CYS A 211 -12.72 12.63 -21.57
CA CYS A 211 -11.68 12.43 -22.56
C CYS A 211 -10.43 11.78 -21.95
N GLY A 212 -9.71 11.01 -22.77
CA GLY A 212 -8.43 10.45 -22.39
C GLY A 212 -7.36 11.52 -22.14
N PRO A 213 -6.20 11.13 -21.57
CA PRO A 213 -5.08 12.04 -21.37
C PRO A 213 -4.68 12.74 -22.67
N GLY A 214 -4.46 14.06 -22.62
CA GLY A 214 -4.09 14.86 -23.80
C GLY A 214 -5.27 15.31 -24.67
N TYR A 215 -6.51 14.99 -24.32
CA TYR A 215 -7.71 15.46 -25.02
C TYR A 215 -8.56 16.38 -24.13
N GLN A 216 -9.39 17.20 -24.76
CA GLN A 216 -10.32 18.13 -24.16
C GLN A 216 -11.73 17.84 -24.63
N LEU A 217 -12.66 17.83 -23.67
CA LEU A 217 -14.07 17.58 -23.92
C LEU A 217 -14.73 18.87 -24.45
N ILE A 218 -15.33 18.77 -25.63
CA ILE A 218 -16.11 19.84 -26.27
C ILE A 218 -17.57 19.38 -26.31
N GLY A 219 -18.43 20.07 -25.55
CA GLY A 219 -19.84 19.72 -25.37
C GLY A 219 -20.19 19.54 -23.89
N SER A 220 -21.32 18.90 -23.62
CA SER A 220 -21.73 18.58 -22.24
C SER A 220 -20.92 17.41 -21.68
N SER A 221 -20.56 17.47 -20.40
CA SER A 221 -19.92 16.35 -19.68
C SER A 221 -20.87 15.21 -19.33
N SER A 222 -22.17 15.43 -19.50
CA SER A 222 -23.20 14.44 -19.26
C SER A 222 -24.33 14.57 -20.28
N VAL A 223 -24.96 13.44 -20.58
CA VAL A 223 -26.12 13.33 -21.46
C VAL A 223 -27.18 12.48 -20.78
N THR A 224 -28.44 12.87 -20.85
CA THR A 224 -29.55 12.21 -20.16
C THR A 224 -30.55 11.67 -21.18
N CYS A 225 -31.14 10.52 -20.89
CA CYS A 225 -32.23 9.98 -21.69
C CYS A 225 -33.51 10.80 -21.44
N ASP A 226 -34.05 11.45 -22.47
CA ASP A 226 -35.32 12.15 -22.39
C ASP A 226 -36.49 11.14 -22.48
N PRO A 227 -37.32 11.01 -21.43
CA PRO A 227 -38.39 10.01 -21.38
C PRO A 227 -39.51 10.24 -22.42
N ASN A 228 -39.64 11.45 -22.99
CA ASN A 228 -40.69 11.74 -23.97
C ASN A 228 -40.24 11.46 -25.41
N SER A 229 -39.00 11.81 -25.74
CA SER A 229 -38.45 11.63 -27.08
C SER A 229 -37.71 10.30 -27.27
N TYR A 230 -37.42 9.58 -26.18
CA TYR A 230 -36.59 8.37 -26.16
C TYR A 230 -35.23 8.58 -26.83
N GLN A 231 -34.70 9.81 -26.74
CA GLN A 231 -33.43 10.21 -27.32
C GLN A 231 -32.50 10.79 -26.26
N TRP A 232 -31.21 10.62 -26.52
CA TRP A 232 -30.15 11.19 -25.71
C TRP A 232 -30.08 12.70 -25.92
N SER A 233 -30.23 13.47 -24.83
CA SER A 233 -30.18 14.93 -24.86
C SER A 233 -29.34 15.47 -23.69
N PRO A 234 -28.44 16.44 -23.94
CA PRO A 234 -28.06 17.03 -25.23
C PRO A 234 -27.22 16.07 -26.10
N ALA A 235 -26.84 16.48 -27.31
CA ALA A 235 -26.02 15.66 -28.21
C ALA A 235 -24.67 15.24 -27.57
N PRO A 236 -24.14 14.04 -27.87
CA PRO A 236 -22.88 13.55 -27.28
C PRO A 236 -21.70 14.49 -27.56
N PRO A 237 -20.80 14.71 -26.57
CA PRO A 237 -19.63 15.57 -26.73
C PRO A 237 -18.55 14.92 -27.62
N THR A 238 -17.56 15.71 -28.01
CA THR A 238 -16.39 15.22 -28.77
C THR A 238 -15.08 15.52 -28.04
N CYS A 239 -14.08 14.65 -28.21
CA CYS A 239 -12.75 14.85 -27.66
C CYS A 239 -11.81 15.41 -28.71
N HIS A 240 -11.28 16.61 -28.46
CA HIS A 240 -10.27 17.24 -29.32
C HIS A 240 -8.90 17.19 -28.64
N GLY A 241 -7.84 16.92 -29.39
CA GLY A 241 -6.48 16.91 -28.84
C GLY A 241 -6.08 18.28 -28.31
N LYS A 242 -5.47 18.33 -27.13
CA LYS A 242 -4.88 19.56 -26.60
C LYS A 242 -3.61 19.88 -27.38
N VAL A 243 -3.49 21.11 -27.86
CA VAL A 243 -2.26 21.60 -28.44
C VAL A 243 -1.30 21.92 -27.29
N CYS A 244 -0.25 21.12 -27.15
CA CYS A 244 0.81 21.35 -26.18
C CYS A 244 2.01 21.99 -26.88
N VAL A 245 2.45 23.14 -26.37
CA VAL A 245 3.65 23.84 -26.84
C VAL A 245 4.75 23.57 -25.83
N CYS A 246 5.85 23.00 -26.30
CA CYS A 246 7.04 22.73 -25.50
C CYS A 246 8.01 23.89 -25.70
N VAL A 247 8.28 24.67 -24.65
CA VAL A 247 9.34 25.69 -24.69
C VAL A 247 10.54 25.15 -23.93
N CYS A 248 11.64 24.95 -24.65
CA CYS A 248 12.92 24.58 -24.07
C CYS A 248 13.79 25.82 -23.89
N VAL A 249 14.13 26.12 -22.63
CA VAL A 249 15.11 27.16 -22.30
C VAL A 249 16.41 26.46 -21.92
N CYS A 250 17.46 26.73 -22.69
CA CYS A 250 18.80 26.26 -22.42
C CYS A 250 19.61 27.36 -21.73
N VAL A 251 20.06 27.12 -20.51
CA VAL A 251 21.00 28.01 -19.81
C VAL A 251 22.37 27.35 -19.85
N CYS A 252 23.32 28.03 -20.48
CA CYS A 252 24.72 27.62 -20.53
C CYS A 252 25.49 28.36 -19.43
N VAL A 253 26.02 27.61 -18.45
CA VAL A 253 26.92 28.16 -17.43
C VAL A 253 28.34 27.74 -17.80
N CYS A 254 29.21 28.73 -18.01
CA CYS A 254 30.62 28.53 -18.24
C CYS A 254 31.38 28.72 -16.91
N VAL A 255 31.97 27.64 -16.40
CA VAL A 255 32.85 27.71 -15.23
C VAL A 255 34.29 27.69 -15.74
N CYS A 256 35.03 28.76 -15.46
CA CYS A 256 36.45 28.87 -15.75
C CYS A 256 37.24 28.49 -14.50
N VAL A 257 37.99 27.39 -14.57
CA VAL A 257 38.89 26.96 -13.48
C VAL A 257 40.31 27.37 -13.85
N CYS A 258 40.92 28.21 -13.01
CA CYS A 258 42.31 28.62 -13.13
C CYS A 258 43.17 27.77 -12.18
N VAL A 259 44.13 27.03 -12.73
CA VAL A 259 45.11 26.27 -11.93
C VAL A 259 46.40 27.08 -11.87
N CYS A 260 46.79 27.51 -10.67
CA CYS A 260 48.04 28.22 -10.44
C CYS A 260 49.11 27.25 -9.92
N VAL A 261 50.13 26.99 -10.73
CA VAL A 261 51.32 26.25 -10.27
C VAL A 261 52.37 27.28 -9.87
N CYS A 262 52.69 27.31 -8.57
CA CYS A 262 53.61 28.27 -7.97
C CYS A 262 55.08 27.92 -8.22
N VAL A 263 55.57 28.17 -9.44
CA VAL A 263 57.01 28.39 -9.69
C VAL A 263 57.15 29.52 -10.73
N CYS A 264 57.27 30.74 -10.20
CA CYS A 264 57.75 32.01 -10.81
C CYS A 264 57.30 32.50 -12.21
N VAL A 265 56.42 31.84 -12.96
CA VAL A 265 55.72 32.48 -14.11
C VAL A 265 54.26 32.01 -14.20
N CYS A 266 53.31 32.90 -13.98
CA CYS A 266 51.88 32.60 -14.01
C CYS A 266 51.35 32.53 -15.44
N VAL A 267 51.35 31.34 -16.05
CA VAL A 267 50.60 31.06 -17.28
C VAL A 267 49.21 30.53 -16.90
N CYS A 268 48.17 31.33 -17.12
CA CYS A 268 46.78 30.95 -16.89
C CYS A 268 46.20 30.26 -18.13
N VAL A 269 46.05 28.94 -18.07
CA VAL A 269 45.28 28.19 -19.09
C VAL A 269 43.84 28.09 -18.61
N CYS A 270 42.92 28.80 -19.28
CA CYS A 270 41.49 28.75 -18.99
C CYS A 270 40.82 27.64 -19.79
N VAL A 271 40.40 26.57 -19.12
CA VAL A 271 39.53 25.55 -19.71
C VAL A 271 38.09 25.93 -19.39
N CYS A 272 37.31 26.27 -20.42
CA CYS A 272 35.89 26.55 -20.29
C CYS A 272 35.08 25.28 -20.51
N VAL A 273 34.48 24.74 -19.44
CA VAL A 273 33.49 23.67 -19.54
C VAL A 273 32.12 24.31 -19.58
N CYS A 274 31.41 24.19 -20.70
CA CYS A 274 30.03 24.63 -20.86
C CYS A 274 29.09 23.48 -20.46
N VAL A 275 28.40 23.63 -19.33
CA VAL A 275 27.31 22.73 -18.96
C VAL A 275 26.01 23.38 -19.41
N CYS A 276 25.33 22.76 -20.38
CA CYS A 276 24.01 23.16 -20.83
C CYS A 276 22.95 22.43 -19.99
N VAL A 277 22.20 23.17 -19.17
CA VAL A 277 21.01 22.64 -18.50
C VAL A 277 19.80 23.03 -19.34
N CYS A 278 19.12 22.03 -19.90
CA CYS A 278 17.90 22.21 -20.66
C CYS A 278 16.71 22.07 -19.71
N VAL A 279 15.93 23.14 -19.51
CA VAL A 279 14.64 23.05 -18.82
C VAL A 279 13.54 23.11 -19.87
N CYS A 280 12.81 22.01 -19.99
CA CYS A 280 11.65 21.91 -20.89
C CYS A 280 10.39 22.18 -20.09
N VAL A 281 9.64 23.23 -20.45
CA VAL A 281 8.31 23.49 -19.90
C VAL A 281 7.28 23.21 -20.98
N CYS A 282 6.42 22.22 -20.73
CA CYS A 282 5.30 21.91 -21.63
C CYS A 282 4.05 22.64 -21.11
N VAL A 283 3.49 23.54 -21.92
CA VAL A 283 2.23 24.22 -21.62
C VAL A 283 1.18 23.71 -22.59
N CYS A 284 0.13 23.09 -22.06
CA CYS A 284 -1.03 22.67 -22.86
C CYS A 284 -2.13 23.73 -22.71
N VAL A 285 -2.55 24.32 -23.83
CA VAL A 285 -3.59 25.35 -23.84
C VAL A 285 -4.97 24.68 -23.98
N ARG A 286 -5.98 25.27 -23.32
CA ARG A 286 -7.38 24.87 -23.43
C ARG A 286 -8.05 25.41 -24.68
#